data_AF-A0AAW7AWJ3-F1
#
_entry.id   AF-A0AAW7AWJ3-F1
#
_cell.length_a   1.000
_cell.length_b   1.000
_cell.length_c   1.000
_cell.angle_alpha   90.00
_cell.angle_beta   90.00
_cell.angle_gamma   90.00
#
_symmetry.space_group_name_H-M   'P 1'
#
loop_
_entity.id
_entity.type
_entity.pdbx_description
1 polymer ?
#
loop_
_entity_poly.entity_id
_entity_poly.type
_entity_poly.pdbx_seq_one_letter_code
_entity_poly.pdbx_strand_id
1 'polypeptide(L)'
;MGVIPDNQKPRIEEWAKTVSHPIPLRYAVTGHPADDSIKAFVTELSEIAECIQPKQDSDTEAARPSLFIGDQVTYQAIPLDRELDLFLSALSNPSAFAAQIEPEVKEQLDLLRIPAMVKVYITSHCPFCPATVTLLLGLAGYSEQVRLTVIDGTLFPEAAEEDRVQSAPTLILDDAFRWTGSVNPMELVTLMLDRNPADLGPDALRAMIENGDADGVARLMAGHNQIFPAFLALLAHPRWSVRLGAMVVFEILGEDNPDLAKKIVPLIVDIFPGADPSVRGDLLHVLGESKNPAALSFLEEVMQTETDSEVREAANEAMEKLM
;
A
#
# COMPACT_ATOMS: atom_id res chain seq x y z
N MET A 1 -6.27 2.54 32.90
CA MET A 1 -5.15 1.58 33.07
C MET A 1 -4.36 1.68 31.79
N GLY A 2 -3.06 1.92 31.86
CA GLY A 2 -2.27 2.17 30.65
C GLY A 2 -2.18 0.92 29.75
N VAL A 3 -1.97 1.13 28.47
CA VAL A 3 -1.79 0.05 27.47
C VAL A 3 -0.40 -0.56 27.58
N ILE A 4 0.62 0.20 28.02
CA ILE A 4 1.99 -0.30 28.20
C ILE A 4 2.14 -0.91 29.61
N PRO A 5 2.40 -2.23 29.74
CA PRO A 5 2.57 -2.87 31.03
C PRO A 5 3.78 -2.33 31.81
N ASP A 6 3.67 -2.19 33.14
CA ASP A 6 4.73 -1.61 33.99
C ASP A 6 6.06 -2.36 33.90
N ASN A 7 6.04 -3.67 33.64
CA ASN A 7 7.25 -4.48 33.47
C ASN A 7 7.99 -4.21 32.14
N GLN A 8 7.38 -3.49 31.20
CA GLN A 8 7.98 -3.15 29.91
C GLN A 8 8.52 -1.72 29.85
N LYS A 9 8.00 -0.82 30.70
CA LYS A 9 8.45 0.59 30.77
C LYS A 9 9.96 0.74 30.96
N PRO A 10 10.65 -0.04 31.82
CA PRO A 10 12.10 0.07 31.96
C PRO A 10 12.88 -0.21 30.66
N ARG A 11 12.38 -1.12 29.80
CA ARG A 11 13.01 -1.42 28.51
C ARG A 11 12.90 -0.23 27.55
N ILE A 12 11.76 0.46 27.55
CA ILE A 12 11.54 1.68 26.77
C ILE A 12 12.47 2.80 27.26
N GLU A 13 12.56 3.01 28.58
CA GLU A 13 13.45 4.02 29.16
C GLU A 13 14.93 3.75 28.86
N GLU A 14 15.36 2.49 28.91
CA GLU A 14 16.73 2.09 28.57
C GLU A 14 17.02 2.32 27.09
N TRP A 15 16.10 1.91 26.20
CA TRP A 15 16.20 2.18 24.77
C TRP A 15 16.26 3.69 24.49
N ALA A 16 15.40 4.50 25.10
CA ALA A 16 15.34 5.94 24.87
C ALA A 16 16.67 6.64 25.20
N LYS A 17 17.43 6.15 26.19
CA LYS A 17 18.78 6.66 26.52
C LYS A 17 19.81 6.42 25.41
N THR A 18 19.58 5.44 24.54
CA THR A 18 20.47 5.14 23.40
C THR A 18 20.20 6.03 22.18
N VAL A 19 19.06 6.70 22.15
CA VAL A 19 18.61 7.53 21.02
C VAL A 19 19.13 8.96 21.20
N SER A 20 19.89 9.45 20.23
CA SER A 20 20.51 10.79 20.29
C SER A 20 19.77 11.87 19.49
N HIS A 21 18.67 11.53 18.81
CA HIS A 21 17.89 12.47 17.99
C HIS A 21 16.38 12.24 18.18
N PRO A 22 15.53 13.25 17.94
CA PRO A 22 14.09 13.03 17.92
C PRO A 22 13.69 12.02 16.83
N ILE A 23 12.71 11.19 17.13
CA ILE A 23 12.15 10.18 16.24
C ILE A 23 10.68 10.53 16.00
N PRO A 24 10.28 10.94 14.78
CA PRO A 24 8.88 11.11 14.46
C PRO A 24 8.18 9.74 14.45
N LEU A 25 7.18 9.56 15.31
CA LEU A 25 6.31 8.40 15.29
C LEU A 25 5.00 8.77 14.61
N ARG A 26 4.91 8.46 13.32
CA ARG A 26 3.68 8.67 12.55
C ARG A 26 2.66 7.59 12.91
N TYR A 27 1.40 7.96 13.04
CA TYR A 27 0.30 7.02 13.26
C TYR A 27 -0.99 7.46 12.56
N ALA A 28 -1.80 6.51 12.11
CA ALA A 28 -3.10 6.75 11.49
C ALA A 28 -4.22 6.14 12.34
N VAL A 29 -5.39 6.78 12.27
CA VAL A 29 -6.63 6.37 12.95
C VAL A 29 -7.72 6.36 11.90
N THR A 30 -8.67 5.42 12.00
CA THR A 30 -9.57 5.11 10.87
C THR A 30 -11.04 5.05 11.26
N GLY A 31 -11.39 5.41 12.50
CA GLY A 31 -12.72 5.19 13.05
C GLY A 31 -12.94 3.75 13.53
N HIS A 32 -11.91 2.91 13.49
CA HIS A 32 -11.96 1.54 13.96
C HIS A 32 -11.87 1.48 15.51
N PRO A 33 -12.51 0.51 16.19
CA PRO A 33 -12.45 0.39 17.65
C PRO A 33 -11.03 0.32 18.24
N ALA A 34 -10.06 -0.17 17.47
CA ALA A 34 -8.65 -0.23 17.90
C ALA A 34 -7.94 1.13 17.92
N ASP A 35 -8.54 2.21 17.39
CA ASP A 35 -7.98 3.57 17.41
C ASP A 35 -7.55 4.01 18.80
N ASP A 36 -8.39 3.74 19.81
CA ASP A 36 -8.14 4.15 21.19
C ASP A 36 -6.91 3.45 21.78
N SER A 37 -6.69 2.18 21.40
CA SER A 37 -5.51 1.41 21.84
C SER A 37 -4.22 1.94 21.20
N ILE A 38 -4.25 2.26 19.91
CA ILE A 38 -3.12 2.87 19.19
C ILE A 38 -2.79 4.26 19.78
N LYS A 39 -3.80 5.12 19.96
CA LYS A 39 -3.62 6.46 20.53
C LYS A 39 -3.05 6.41 21.94
N ALA A 40 -3.56 5.51 22.78
CA ALA A 40 -3.08 5.33 24.14
C ALA A 40 -1.62 4.82 24.14
N PHE A 41 -1.30 3.83 23.30
CA PHE A 41 0.08 3.35 23.15
C PHE A 41 1.05 4.48 22.72
N VAL A 42 0.70 5.26 21.69
CA VAL A 42 1.54 6.36 21.20
C VAL A 42 1.72 7.43 22.29
N THR A 43 0.66 7.78 23.00
CA THR A 43 0.69 8.76 24.09
C THR A 43 1.62 8.29 25.20
N GLU A 44 1.39 7.09 25.75
CA GLU A 44 2.21 6.53 26.83
C GLU A 44 3.67 6.34 26.40
N LEU A 45 3.93 5.89 25.17
CA LEU A 45 5.28 5.73 24.65
C LEU A 45 6.01 7.09 24.61
N SER A 46 5.35 8.16 24.17
CA SER A 46 5.93 9.51 24.12
C SER A 46 6.14 10.14 25.51
N GLU A 47 5.34 9.76 26.50
CA GLU A 47 5.53 10.17 27.90
C GLU A 47 6.74 9.47 28.54
N ILE A 48 6.97 8.20 28.21
CA ILE A 48 8.11 7.43 28.74
C ILE A 48 9.41 7.76 27.99
N ALA A 49 9.33 7.93 26.66
CA ALA A 49 10.47 8.19 25.79
C ALA A 49 10.32 9.57 25.11
N GLU A 50 10.85 10.62 25.75
CA GLU A 50 10.79 12.00 25.25
C GLU A 50 11.40 12.20 23.84
N CYS A 51 12.22 11.26 23.37
CA CYS A 51 12.75 11.27 22.01
C CYS A 51 11.67 11.00 20.95
N ILE A 52 10.55 10.37 21.29
CA ILE A 52 9.44 10.10 20.38
C ILE A 52 8.60 11.36 20.20
N GLN A 53 8.35 11.71 18.94
CA GLN A 53 7.49 12.83 18.54
C GLN A 53 6.27 12.28 17.81
N PRO A 54 5.13 12.09 18.50
CA PRO A 54 3.89 11.65 17.88
C PRO A 54 3.44 12.60 16.79
N LYS A 55 3.09 12.05 15.63
CA LYS A 55 2.45 12.79 14.54
C LYS A 55 1.31 11.98 13.98
N GLN A 56 0.08 12.46 14.17
CA GLN A 56 -1.05 11.85 13.48
C GLN A 56 -0.94 12.16 11.98
N ASP A 57 -0.98 11.11 11.18
CA ASP A 57 -0.94 11.18 9.73
C ASP A 57 -2.38 11.16 9.22
N SER A 58 -2.87 12.33 8.81
CA SER A 58 -4.20 12.48 8.19
C SER A 58 -4.17 12.22 6.68
N ASP A 59 -2.98 12.22 6.09
CA ASP A 59 -2.80 12.23 4.64
C ASP A 59 -2.53 10.83 4.10
N THR A 60 -2.13 9.89 4.97
CA THR A 60 -1.99 8.46 4.65
C THR A 60 -3.33 7.75 4.75
N GLU A 61 -3.78 7.15 3.65
CA GLU A 61 -4.98 6.30 3.65
C GLU A 61 -4.65 4.94 4.23
N ALA A 62 -4.82 4.80 5.54
CA ALA A 62 -4.73 3.52 6.21
C ALA A 62 -6.13 2.91 6.28
N ALA A 63 -6.28 1.65 5.84
CA ALA A 63 -7.53 0.91 6.02
C ALA A 63 -7.79 0.59 7.50
N ARG A 64 -6.73 0.53 8.31
CA ARG A 64 -6.75 0.16 9.73
C ARG A 64 -5.85 1.08 10.55
N PRO A 65 -6.11 1.23 11.85
CA PRO A 65 -5.25 2.01 12.74
C PRO A 65 -3.82 1.47 12.69
N SER A 66 -2.86 2.36 12.49
CA SER A 66 -1.51 1.97 12.10
C SER A 66 -0.45 2.86 12.74
N LEU A 67 0.73 2.29 13.02
CA LEU A 67 1.97 2.99 13.32
C LEU A 67 2.89 2.88 12.10
N PHE A 68 3.66 3.91 11.78
CA PHE A 68 4.56 3.88 10.62
C PHE A 68 6.02 4.03 11.03
N ILE A 69 6.89 3.25 10.40
CA ILE A 69 8.35 3.34 10.51
C ILE A 69 8.90 3.63 9.11
N GLY A 70 9.31 4.88 8.90
CA GLY A 70 9.58 5.38 7.55
C GLY A 70 8.37 5.19 6.64
N ASP A 71 8.61 5.07 5.33
CA ASP A 71 7.54 4.91 4.33
C ASP A 71 7.35 3.44 3.89
N GLN A 72 8.19 2.54 4.40
CA GLN A 72 8.23 1.14 3.98
C GLN A 72 7.49 0.21 4.94
N VAL A 73 7.41 0.56 6.23
CA VAL A 73 6.95 -0.35 7.26
C VAL A 73 5.73 0.22 7.99
N THR A 74 4.65 -0.55 7.99
CA THR A 74 3.40 -0.26 8.67
C THR A 74 3.15 -1.32 9.74
N TYR A 75 2.85 -0.89 10.96
CA TYR A 75 2.43 -1.74 12.07
C TYR A 75 0.95 -1.52 12.34
N GLN A 76 0.14 -2.49 11.93
CA GLN A 76 -1.25 -2.67 12.36
C GLN A 76 -1.24 -3.59 13.59
N ALA A 77 -0.62 -3.12 14.67
CA ALA A 77 -0.45 -3.85 15.92
C ALA A 77 -0.14 -2.88 17.06
N ILE A 78 -0.29 -3.34 18.31
CA ILE A 78 0.33 -2.70 19.48
C ILE A 78 1.64 -3.46 19.77
N PRO A 79 2.82 -2.89 19.47
CA PRO A 79 4.09 -3.62 19.53
C PRO A 79 4.58 -3.74 20.98
N LEU A 80 4.02 -4.71 21.69
CA LEU A 80 4.36 -5.05 23.07
C LEU A 80 5.04 -6.43 23.15
N ASP A 81 5.47 -6.78 24.35
CA ASP A 81 6.03 -8.08 24.71
C ASP A 81 7.26 -8.44 23.86
N ARG A 82 7.10 -9.40 22.93
CA ARG A 82 8.17 -9.91 22.07
C ARG A 82 8.47 -9.00 20.89
N GLU A 83 7.52 -8.15 20.52
CA GLU A 83 7.66 -7.21 19.40
C GLU A 83 8.22 -5.85 19.86
N LEU A 84 8.19 -5.55 21.17
CA LEU A 84 8.58 -4.23 21.68
C LEU A 84 10.01 -3.86 21.29
N ASP A 85 11.01 -4.72 21.59
CA ASP A 85 12.41 -4.39 21.28
C ASP A 85 12.64 -4.30 19.76
N LEU A 86 11.93 -5.11 18.97
CA LEU A 86 12.02 -5.07 17.51
C LEU A 86 11.50 -3.75 16.97
N PHE A 87 10.32 -3.33 17.42
CA PHE A 87 9.70 -2.07 17.02
C PHE A 87 10.54 -0.86 17.42
N LEU A 88 11.03 -0.81 18.66
CA LEU A 88 11.92 0.28 19.13
C LEU A 88 13.24 0.33 18.35
N SER A 89 13.83 -0.84 18.06
CA SER A 89 15.03 -0.93 17.23
C SER A 89 14.77 -0.47 15.80
N ALA A 90 13.63 -0.82 15.22
CA ALA A 90 13.24 -0.41 13.88
C ALA A 90 12.98 1.10 13.79
N LEU A 91 12.43 1.71 14.84
CA LEU A 91 12.24 3.17 14.93
C LEU A 91 13.56 3.96 14.98
N SER A 92 14.55 3.44 15.71
CA SER A 92 15.82 4.15 15.97
C SER A 92 16.90 3.83 14.95
N ASN A 93 16.97 2.59 14.47
CA ASN A 93 18.01 2.16 13.55
C ASN A 93 17.49 1.07 12.59
N PRO A 94 16.62 1.41 11.62
CA PRO A 94 16.11 0.45 10.65
C PRO A 94 17.24 -0.17 9.81
N SER A 95 18.33 0.57 9.57
CA SER A 95 19.49 0.09 8.81
C SER A 95 20.23 -1.09 9.47
N ALA A 96 20.11 -1.26 10.79
CA ALA A 96 20.69 -2.41 11.49
C ALA A 96 20.07 -3.75 11.08
N PHE A 97 18.80 -3.74 10.66
CA PHE A 97 18.15 -4.94 10.13
C PHE A 97 18.67 -5.24 8.72
N ALA A 98 18.81 -4.23 7.88
CA ALA A 98 19.36 -4.37 6.53
C ALA A 98 20.82 -4.89 6.54
N ALA A 99 21.60 -4.54 7.56
CA ALA A 99 22.96 -5.03 7.73
C ALA A 99 23.04 -6.55 7.91
N GLN A 100 21.98 -7.20 8.42
CA GLN A 100 21.91 -8.64 8.66
C GLN A 100 21.53 -9.45 7.42
N ILE A 101 21.12 -8.79 6.33
CA ILE A 101 20.77 -9.48 5.08
C ILE A 101 22.05 -9.86 4.32
N GLU A 102 22.10 -11.13 3.91
CA GLU A 102 23.20 -11.70 3.15
C GLU A 102 23.45 -10.95 1.82
N PRO A 103 24.72 -10.78 1.38
CA PRO A 103 25.04 -10.06 0.15
C PRO A 103 24.31 -10.57 -1.09
N GLU A 104 24.15 -11.89 -1.23
CA GLU A 104 23.47 -12.49 -2.38
C GLU A 104 21.99 -12.09 -2.45
N VAL A 105 21.33 -11.97 -1.28
CA VAL A 105 19.92 -11.53 -1.21
C VAL A 105 19.82 -10.04 -1.55
N LYS A 106 20.79 -9.23 -1.12
CA LYS A 106 20.88 -7.80 -1.46
C LYS A 106 21.00 -7.58 -2.96
N GLU A 107 21.86 -8.35 -3.64
CA GLU A 107 22.02 -8.28 -5.09
C GLU A 107 20.70 -8.58 -5.82
N GLN A 108 19.91 -9.54 -5.34
CA GLN A 108 18.58 -9.82 -5.90
C GLN A 108 17.58 -8.69 -5.60
N LEU A 109 17.60 -8.11 -4.39
CA LEU A 109 16.76 -6.97 -4.02
C LEU A 109 17.03 -5.73 -4.89
N ASP A 110 18.27 -5.51 -5.34
CA ASP A 110 18.64 -4.40 -6.21
C ASP A 110 18.00 -4.49 -7.62
N LEU A 111 17.57 -5.70 -8.02
CA LEU A 111 16.84 -5.96 -9.26
C LEU A 111 15.35 -5.66 -9.15
N LEU A 112 14.82 -5.50 -7.94
CA LEU A 112 13.40 -5.24 -7.71
C LEU A 112 13.07 -3.84 -8.25
N ARG A 113 12.15 -3.79 -9.23
CA ARG A 113 11.65 -2.54 -9.83
C ARG A 113 10.19 -2.24 -9.49
N ILE A 114 9.46 -3.27 -9.09
CA ILE A 114 8.05 -3.20 -8.77
C ILE A 114 7.90 -3.36 -7.25
N PRO A 115 7.13 -2.50 -6.57
CA PRO A 115 6.91 -2.63 -5.14
C PRO A 115 6.32 -4.00 -4.78
N ALA A 116 6.90 -4.67 -3.78
CA ALA A 116 6.41 -5.91 -3.18
C ALA A 116 5.64 -5.62 -1.91
N MET A 117 4.33 -5.87 -1.94
CA MET A 117 3.46 -5.71 -0.78
C MET A 117 3.52 -6.96 0.07
N VAL A 118 4.23 -6.89 1.18
CA VAL A 118 4.41 -8.00 2.11
C VAL A 118 3.59 -7.75 3.37
N LYS A 119 2.62 -8.61 3.65
CA LYS A 119 1.96 -8.66 4.95
C LYS A 119 2.54 -9.77 5.79
N VAL A 120 2.64 -9.57 7.09
CA VAL A 120 2.90 -10.64 8.04
C VAL A 120 1.91 -10.56 9.19
N TYR A 121 1.16 -11.64 9.38
CA TYR A 121 0.27 -11.80 10.52
C TYR A 121 1.02 -12.36 11.71
N ILE A 122 0.94 -11.66 12.84
CA ILE A 122 1.55 -12.02 14.11
C ILE A 122 0.48 -12.18 15.21
N THR A 123 0.89 -12.71 16.35
CA THR A 123 0.12 -12.67 17.60
C THR A 123 1.07 -12.43 18.77
N SER A 124 0.58 -11.82 19.87
CA SER A 124 1.42 -11.35 20.98
C SER A 124 2.27 -12.45 21.66
N HIS A 125 1.84 -13.71 21.59
CA HIS A 125 2.53 -14.85 22.23
C HIS A 125 3.21 -15.82 21.26
N CYS A 126 3.22 -15.50 19.96
CA CYS A 126 3.85 -16.31 18.93
C CYS A 126 5.38 -16.35 19.10
N PRO A 127 5.99 -17.54 19.28
CA PRO A 127 7.43 -17.61 19.50
C PRO A 127 8.28 -17.45 18.24
N PHE A 128 7.69 -17.66 17.06
CA PHE A 128 8.38 -17.62 15.77
C PHE A 128 8.21 -16.30 15.01
N CYS A 129 7.26 -15.46 15.45
CA CYS A 129 6.95 -14.19 14.80
C CYS A 129 8.12 -13.19 14.85
N PRO A 130 8.84 -13.02 15.98
CA PRO A 130 9.97 -12.08 16.04
C PRO A 130 11.06 -12.35 14.98
N ALA A 131 11.37 -13.62 14.71
CA ALA A 131 12.37 -13.99 13.70
C ALA A 131 11.90 -13.64 12.29
N THR A 132 10.62 -13.87 12.00
CA THR A 132 10.03 -13.53 10.68
C THR A 132 9.97 -12.02 10.49
N VAL A 133 9.49 -11.28 11.49
CA VAL A 133 9.43 -9.81 11.44
C VAL A 133 10.82 -9.21 11.31
N THR A 134 11.82 -9.71 12.05
CA THR A 134 13.22 -9.26 11.94
C THR A 134 13.76 -9.40 10.52
N LEU A 135 13.51 -10.55 9.88
CA LEU A 135 13.91 -10.77 8.50
C LEU A 135 13.25 -9.75 7.56
N LEU A 136 11.92 -9.58 7.69
CA LEU A 136 11.15 -8.69 6.81
C LEU A 136 11.51 -7.22 7.01
N LEU A 137 11.78 -6.80 8.25
CA LEU A 137 12.33 -5.47 8.54
C LEU A 137 13.69 -5.28 7.86
N GLY A 138 14.51 -6.33 7.78
CA GLY A 138 15.79 -6.28 7.07
C GLY A 138 15.63 -6.11 5.55
N LEU A 139 14.66 -6.81 4.95
CA LEU A 139 14.36 -6.65 3.52
C LEU A 139 13.79 -5.25 3.22
N ALA A 140 12.80 -4.80 4.00
CA ALA A 140 12.20 -3.46 3.88
C ALA A 140 13.20 -2.34 4.12
N GLY A 141 14.07 -2.49 5.13
CA GLY A 141 15.11 -1.51 5.44
C GLY A 141 16.24 -1.46 4.42
N TYR A 142 16.41 -2.51 3.59
CA TYR A 142 17.41 -2.53 2.51
C TYR A 142 16.84 -1.98 1.19
N SER A 143 15.60 -2.35 0.84
CA SER A 143 14.98 -1.99 -0.44
C SER A 143 13.68 -1.24 -0.24
N GLU A 144 13.60 -0.03 -0.81
CA GLU A 144 12.37 0.79 -0.78
C GLU A 144 11.20 0.13 -1.51
N GLN A 145 11.48 -0.84 -2.38
CA GLN A 145 10.48 -1.61 -3.10
C GLN A 145 9.80 -2.65 -2.19
N VAL A 146 10.37 -3.03 -1.05
CA VAL A 146 9.72 -3.94 -0.12
C VAL A 146 8.89 -3.13 0.87
N ARG A 147 7.57 -3.23 0.75
CA ARG A 147 6.60 -2.57 1.64
C ARG A 147 6.02 -3.59 2.60
N LEU A 148 6.35 -3.47 3.88
CA LEU A 148 5.97 -4.41 4.92
C LEU A 148 4.79 -3.88 5.74
N THR A 149 3.75 -4.70 5.90
CA THR A 149 2.68 -4.49 6.88
C THR A 149 2.71 -5.61 7.92
N VAL A 150 3.01 -5.29 9.17
CA VAL A 150 2.92 -6.20 10.32
C VAL A 150 1.52 -6.07 10.92
N ILE A 151 0.76 -7.17 10.98
CA ILE A 151 -0.64 -7.18 11.39
C ILE A 151 -0.81 -8.09 12.60
N ASP A 152 -1.33 -7.57 13.72
CA ASP A 152 -1.77 -8.41 14.82
C ASP A 152 -3.15 -9.00 14.49
N GLY A 153 -3.19 -10.30 14.17
CA GLY A 153 -4.42 -11.00 13.81
C GLY A 153 -5.41 -11.14 14.96
N THR A 154 -5.01 -10.88 16.21
CA THR A 154 -5.92 -10.81 17.36
C THR A 154 -6.54 -9.43 17.52
N LEU A 155 -5.82 -8.39 17.12
CA LEU A 155 -6.32 -7.00 17.13
C LEU A 155 -7.22 -6.72 15.92
N PHE A 156 -6.93 -7.37 14.78
CA PHE A 156 -7.65 -7.24 13.51
C PHE A 156 -8.13 -8.62 13.01
N PRO A 157 -9.05 -9.29 13.72
CA PRO A 157 -9.54 -10.61 13.35
C PRO A 157 -10.24 -10.62 11.99
N GLU A 158 -10.90 -9.52 11.62
CA GLU A 158 -11.54 -9.37 10.31
C GLU A 158 -10.54 -9.37 9.15
N ALA A 159 -9.36 -8.78 9.37
CA ALA A 159 -8.26 -8.82 8.40
C ALA A 159 -7.74 -10.25 8.26
N ALA A 160 -7.53 -10.94 9.38
CA ALA A 160 -7.08 -12.32 9.39
C ALA A 160 -8.11 -13.26 8.71
N GLU A 161 -9.41 -13.01 8.86
CA GLU A 161 -10.46 -13.78 8.20
C GLU A 161 -10.54 -13.53 6.69
N GLU A 162 -10.50 -12.25 6.27
CA GLU A 162 -10.44 -11.82 4.87
C GLU A 162 -9.25 -12.47 4.16
N ASP A 163 -8.08 -12.36 4.80
CA ASP A 163 -6.85 -13.00 4.39
C ASP A 163 -6.80 -14.47 4.82
N ARG A 164 -7.89 -15.15 5.23
CA ARG A 164 -7.94 -16.60 5.51
C ARG A 164 -6.74 -17.16 6.32
N VAL A 165 -6.23 -16.38 7.28
CA VAL A 165 -5.09 -16.72 8.11
C VAL A 165 -5.56 -17.59 9.27
N GLN A 166 -4.91 -18.75 9.41
CA GLN A 166 -5.26 -19.73 10.44
C GLN A 166 -4.23 -19.83 11.56
N SER A 167 -3.03 -19.29 11.35
CA SER A 167 -1.93 -19.37 12.31
C SER A 167 -0.92 -18.25 12.10
N ALA A 168 -0.13 -17.95 13.13
CA ALA A 168 0.95 -16.97 13.06
C ALA A 168 2.33 -17.66 13.27
N PRO A 169 3.40 -17.22 12.58
CA PRO A 169 3.38 -16.19 11.53
C PRO A 169 2.81 -16.73 10.21
N THR A 170 2.06 -15.89 9.50
CA THR A 170 1.70 -16.12 8.09
C THR A 170 2.11 -14.90 7.29
N LEU A 171 2.99 -15.09 6.30
CA LEU A 171 3.36 -14.06 5.35
C LEU A 171 2.46 -14.14 4.13
N ILE A 172 2.07 -12.98 3.60
CA ILE A 172 1.34 -12.84 2.34
C ILE A 172 2.10 -11.87 1.44
N LEU A 173 2.30 -12.24 0.18
CA LEU A 173 2.90 -11.38 -0.85
C LEU A 173 1.83 -11.05 -1.91
N ASP A 174 1.59 -9.75 -2.09
CA ASP A 174 0.65 -9.15 -3.06
C ASP A 174 -0.74 -9.83 -3.06
N ASP A 175 -1.27 -10.10 -1.86
CA ASP A 175 -2.59 -10.73 -1.63
C ASP A 175 -2.80 -12.13 -2.24
N ALA A 176 -1.79 -12.67 -2.91
CA ALA A 176 -1.89 -13.89 -3.69
C ALA A 176 -1.09 -15.05 -3.07
N PHE A 177 0.20 -14.81 -2.80
CA PHE A 177 1.09 -15.87 -2.32
C PHE A 177 1.10 -15.92 -0.79
N ARG A 178 1.07 -17.12 -0.22
CA ARG A 178 1.07 -17.34 1.22
C ARG A 178 2.22 -18.23 1.64
N TRP A 179 2.92 -17.79 2.68
CA TRP A 179 4.00 -18.54 3.30
C TRP A 179 3.70 -18.76 4.78
N THR A 180 3.73 -20.02 5.21
CA THR A 180 3.63 -20.38 6.63
C THR A 180 4.91 -21.06 7.09
N GLY A 181 5.27 -20.89 8.36
CA GLY A 181 6.49 -21.46 8.92
C GLY A 181 7.74 -20.62 8.65
N SER A 182 8.91 -21.26 8.60
CA SER A 182 10.19 -20.55 8.43
C SER A 182 10.31 -19.98 7.03
N VAL A 183 10.62 -18.69 6.94
CA VAL A 183 10.80 -17.98 5.67
C VAL A 183 12.27 -18.02 5.27
N ASN A 184 12.55 -18.46 4.04
CA ASN A 184 13.88 -18.32 3.43
C ASN A 184 13.96 -16.98 2.68
N PRO A 185 14.93 -16.09 2.99
CA PRO A 185 15.01 -14.78 2.36
C PRO A 185 15.25 -14.84 0.85
N MET A 186 16.11 -15.75 0.38
CA MET A 186 16.43 -15.85 -1.05
C MET A 186 15.22 -16.32 -1.85
N GLU A 187 14.50 -17.33 -1.33
CA GLU A 187 13.28 -17.84 -1.98
C GLU A 187 12.19 -16.77 -1.99
N LEU A 188 12.04 -16.01 -0.90
CA LEU A 188 11.07 -14.91 -0.85
C LEU A 188 11.40 -13.80 -1.87
N VAL A 189 12.67 -13.38 -1.97
CA VAL A 189 13.05 -12.36 -2.96
C VAL A 189 12.92 -12.89 -4.39
N THR A 190 13.21 -14.16 -4.62
CA THR A 190 12.95 -14.80 -5.93
C THR A 190 11.46 -14.72 -6.28
N LEU A 191 10.57 -15.05 -5.33
CA LEU A 191 9.13 -14.89 -5.53
C LEU A 191 8.73 -13.45 -5.82
N MET A 192 9.39 -12.45 -5.22
CA MET A 192 9.16 -11.03 -5.51
C MET A 192 9.62 -10.63 -6.92
N LEU A 193 10.64 -11.28 -7.48
CA LEU A 193 11.13 -10.99 -8.82
C LEU A 193 10.30 -11.68 -9.90
N ASP A 194 9.80 -12.88 -9.61
CA ASP A 194 9.05 -13.73 -10.56
C ASP A 194 7.55 -13.38 -10.66
N ARG A 195 7.11 -12.30 -10.00
CA ARG A 195 5.71 -11.85 -10.05
C ARG A 195 5.33 -11.44 -11.46
N ASN A 196 4.11 -11.80 -11.85
CA ASN A 196 3.49 -11.29 -13.06
C ASN A 196 2.91 -9.89 -12.78
N PRO A 197 3.39 -8.82 -13.44
CA PRO A 197 2.88 -7.46 -13.25
C PRO A 197 1.37 -7.31 -13.45
N ALA A 198 0.77 -8.15 -14.30
CA ALA A 198 -0.67 -8.11 -14.56
C ALA A 198 -1.54 -8.56 -13.37
N ASP A 199 -0.95 -9.30 -12.43
CA ASP A 199 -1.62 -9.83 -11.23
C ASP A 199 -1.39 -8.94 -9.99
N LEU A 200 -0.71 -7.80 -10.14
CA LEU A 200 -0.46 -6.86 -9.05
C LEU A 200 -1.76 -6.24 -8.53
N GLY A 201 -1.83 -6.04 -7.22
CA GLY A 201 -2.91 -5.30 -6.57
C GLY A 201 -2.83 -3.79 -6.77
N PRO A 202 -3.92 -3.04 -6.49
CA PRO A 202 -3.97 -1.59 -6.61
C PRO A 202 -2.89 -0.87 -5.80
N ASP A 203 -2.57 -1.40 -4.61
CA ASP A 203 -1.57 -0.80 -3.73
C ASP A 203 -0.18 -0.75 -4.38
N ALA A 204 0.24 -1.81 -5.10
CA ALA A 204 1.53 -1.85 -5.78
C ALA A 204 1.61 -0.80 -6.90
N LEU A 205 0.55 -0.69 -7.70
CA LEU A 205 0.47 0.31 -8.77
C LEU A 205 0.39 1.73 -8.20
N ARG A 206 -0.37 1.94 -7.11
CA ARG A 206 -0.45 3.24 -6.42
C ARG A 206 0.91 3.65 -5.88
N ALA A 207 1.64 2.73 -5.24
CA ALA A 207 2.98 3.02 -4.71
C ALA A 207 3.96 3.45 -5.82
N MET A 208 3.87 2.88 -7.02
CA MET A 208 4.66 3.34 -8.16
C MET A 208 4.31 4.78 -8.56
N ILE A 209 3.01 5.08 -8.68
CA ILE A 209 2.50 6.41 -9.06
C ILE A 209 2.87 7.48 -8.02
N GLU A 210 2.70 7.19 -6.74
CA GLU A 210 3.02 8.12 -5.64
C GLU A 210 4.53 8.38 -5.54
N ASN A 211 5.36 7.42 -5.95
CA ASN A 211 6.81 7.59 -6.10
C ASN A 211 7.20 8.27 -7.44
N GLY A 212 6.23 8.71 -8.25
CA GLY A 212 6.47 9.41 -9.51
C GLY A 212 6.77 8.52 -10.73
N ASP A 213 6.56 7.20 -10.64
CA ASP A 213 6.83 6.25 -11.73
C ASP A 213 5.55 5.90 -12.52
N ALA A 214 4.84 6.92 -12.99
CA ALA A 214 3.66 6.73 -13.86
C ALA A 214 4.05 6.03 -15.19
N ASP A 215 5.17 6.45 -15.80
CA ASP A 215 5.69 5.80 -17.01
C ASP A 215 5.98 4.31 -16.79
N GLY A 216 6.46 3.91 -15.61
CA GLY A 216 6.68 2.51 -15.26
C GLY A 216 5.41 1.69 -15.34
N VAL A 217 4.31 2.18 -14.77
CA VAL A 217 3.01 1.51 -14.82
C VAL A 217 2.51 1.40 -16.26
N ALA A 218 2.62 2.47 -17.06
CA ALA A 218 2.25 2.45 -18.47
C ALA A 218 3.08 1.43 -19.27
N ARG A 219 4.41 1.40 -19.07
CA ARG A 219 5.31 0.43 -19.70
C ARG A 219 4.99 -1.01 -19.31
N LEU A 220 4.63 -1.28 -18.05
CA LEU A 220 4.22 -2.61 -17.61
C LEU A 220 2.96 -3.07 -18.36
N MET A 221 1.92 -2.24 -18.42
CA MET A 221 0.71 -2.57 -19.17
C MET A 221 0.98 -2.77 -20.67
N ALA A 222 1.79 -1.89 -21.27
CA ALA A 222 2.18 -1.99 -22.68
C ALA A 222 2.98 -3.27 -22.98
N GLY A 223 3.97 -3.60 -22.15
CA GLY A 223 4.80 -4.80 -22.29
C GLY A 223 4.00 -6.09 -22.17
N HIS A 224 2.92 -6.08 -21.39
CA HIS A 224 1.99 -7.20 -21.23
C HIS A 224 0.80 -7.16 -22.20
N ASN A 225 0.68 -6.11 -23.02
CA ASN A 225 -0.44 -5.86 -23.94
C ASN A 225 -1.82 -5.96 -23.24
N GLN A 226 -1.89 -5.54 -21.98
CA GLN A 226 -3.06 -5.67 -21.13
C GLN A 226 -3.21 -4.46 -20.21
N ILE A 227 -4.42 -3.91 -20.13
CA ILE A 227 -4.78 -2.97 -19.08
C ILE A 227 -5.04 -3.78 -17.81
N PHE A 228 -4.26 -3.52 -16.77
CA PHE A 228 -4.33 -4.32 -15.55
C PHE A 228 -5.66 -4.09 -14.81
N PRO A 229 -6.32 -5.12 -14.26
CA PRO A 229 -7.56 -4.94 -13.50
C PRO A 229 -7.41 -3.96 -12.34
N ALA A 230 -6.29 -4.03 -11.62
CA ALA A 230 -5.97 -3.13 -10.51
C ALA A 230 -5.85 -1.66 -10.93
N PHE A 231 -5.51 -1.37 -12.19
CA PHE A 231 -5.45 -0.01 -12.69
C PHE A 231 -6.84 0.66 -12.74
N LEU A 232 -7.89 -0.11 -13.04
CA LEU A 232 -9.27 0.38 -13.02
C LEU A 232 -9.68 0.83 -11.61
N ALA A 233 -9.22 0.13 -10.58
CA ALA A 233 -9.46 0.53 -9.19
C ALA A 233 -8.78 1.87 -8.86
N LEU A 234 -7.64 2.19 -9.49
CA LEU A 234 -6.98 3.48 -9.32
C LEU A 234 -7.70 4.62 -10.05
N LEU A 235 -8.26 4.35 -11.23
CA LEU A 235 -9.12 5.31 -11.93
C LEU A 235 -10.43 5.57 -11.18
N ALA A 236 -10.97 4.57 -10.47
CA ALA A 236 -12.18 4.69 -9.66
C ALA A 236 -11.93 5.07 -8.20
N HIS A 237 -10.71 5.46 -7.86
CA HIS A 237 -10.27 5.61 -6.48
C HIS A 237 -10.94 6.82 -5.78
N PRO A 238 -11.33 6.74 -4.48
CA PRO A 238 -11.99 7.85 -3.79
C PRO A 238 -11.12 9.12 -3.71
N ARG A 239 -9.80 8.98 -3.53
CA ARG A 239 -8.85 10.10 -3.53
C ARG A 239 -8.56 10.60 -4.95
N TRP A 240 -8.83 11.88 -5.18
CA TRP A 240 -8.55 12.53 -6.46
C TRP A 240 -7.07 12.51 -6.85
N SER A 241 -6.13 12.64 -5.91
CA SER A 241 -4.69 12.61 -6.22
C SER A 241 -4.24 11.26 -6.82
N VAL A 242 -4.85 10.15 -6.38
CA VAL A 242 -4.57 8.82 -6.93
C VAL A 242 -5.16 8.70 -8.34
N ARG A 243 -6.40 9.18 -8.54
CA ARG A 243 -7.02 9.20 -9.86
C ARG A 243 -6.25 10.06 -10.85
N LEU A 244 -5.77 11.23 -10.43
CA LEU A 244 -4.91 12.10 -11.26
C LEU A 244 -3.67 11.36 -11.73
N GLY A 245 -2.96 10.69 -10.82
CA GLY A 245 -1.80 9.88 -11.20
C GLY A 245 -2.15 8.74 -12.16
N ALA A 246 -3.30 8.08 -11.97
CA ALA A 246 -3.78 7.05 -12.89
C ALA A 246 -4.17 7.63 -14.27
N MET A 247 -4.77 8.82 -14.34
CA MET A 247 -5.04 9.51 -15.61
C MET A 247 -3.74 9.83 -16.35
N VAL A 248 -2.70 10.31 -15.65
CA VAL A 248 -1.36 10.54 -16.24
C VAL A 248 -0.76 9.24 -16.80
N VAL A 249 -0.86 8.13 -16.07
CA VAL A 249 -0.45 6.81 -16.58
C VAL A 249 -1.20 6.46 -17.88
N PHE A 250 -2.50 6.76 -17.94
CA PHE A 250 -3.31 6.46 -19.12
C PHE A 250 -2.95 7.35 -20.32
N GLU A 251 -2.67 8.63 -20.10
CA GLU A 251 -2.20 9.54 -21.16
C GLU A 251 -0.89 9.01 -21.78
N ILE A 252 0.10 8.66 -20.94
CA ILE A 252 1.36 8.05 -21.39
C ILE A 252 1.08 6.77 -22.18
N LEU A 253 0.19 5.91 -21.69
CA LEU A 253 -0.19 4.68 -22.39
C LEU A 253 -0.84 4.95 -23.76
N GLY A 254 -1.69 5.99 -23.85
CA GLY A 254 -2.34 6.43 -25.07
C GLY A 254 -1.35 6.92 -26.13
N GLU A 255 -0.29 7.60 -25.71
CA GLU A 255 0.80 8.05 -26.58
C GLU A 255 1.69 6.88 -27.03
N ASP A 256 2.13 6.03 -26.09
CA ASP A 256 3.09 4.96 -26.35
C ASP A 256 2.47 3.71 -27.00
N ASN A 257 1.22 3.38 -26.65
CA ASN A 257 0.51 2.19 -27.13
C ASN A 257 -1.00 2.46 -27.38
N PRO A 258 -1.33 3.21 -28.45
CA PRO A 258 -2.72 3.60 -28.75
C PRO A 258 -3.68 2.41 -28.89
N ASP A 259 -3.22 1.28 -29.44
CA ASP A 259 -4.08 0.11 -29.65
C ASP A 259 -4.45 -0.59 -28.34
N LEU A 260 -3.56 -0.57 -27.35
CA LEU A 260 -3.88 -1.03 -26.01
C LEU A 260 -4.82 -0.04 -25.31
N ALA A 261 -4.56 1.27 -25.39
CA ALA A 261 -5.39 2.30 -24.78
C ALA A 261 -6.86 2.21 -25.23
N LYS A 262 -7.12 1.92 -26.52
CA LYS A 262 -8.47 1.69 -27.05
C LYS A 262 -9.25 0.59 -26.32
N LYS A 263 -8.57 -0.40 -25.71
CA LYS A 263 -9.21 -1.49 -24.96
C LYS A 263 -9.83 -1.04 -23.64
N ILE A 264 -9.57 0.19 -23.17
CA ILE A 264 -10.14 0.74 -21.93
C ILE A 264 -11.66 0.93 -22.02
N VAL A 265 -12.19 1.22 -23.21
CA VAL A 265 -13.59 1.64 -23.40
C VAL A 265 -14.59 0.68 -22.76
N PRO A 266 -14.61 -0.63 -23.10
CA PRO A 266 -15.55 -1.56 -22.47
C PRO A 266 -15.35 -1.68 -20.95
N LEU A 267 -14.13 -1.49 -20.44
CA LEU A 267 -13.82 -1.57 -19.01
C LEU A 267 -14.40 -0.38 -18.23
N ILE A 268 -14.29 0.83 -18.80
CA ILE A 268 -14.88 2.02 -18.19
C ILE A 268 -16.40 1.98 -18.23
N VAL A 269 -16.98 1.56 -19.36
CA VAL A 269 -18.45 1.42 -19.50
C VAL A 269 -19.02 0.50 -18.42
N ASP A 270 -18.30 -0.57 -18.05
CA ASP A 270 -18.72 -1.52 -17.02
C ASP A 270 -18.71 -0.91 -15.60
N ILE A 271 -17.68 -0.13 -15.25
CA ILE A 271 -17.54 0.44 -13.89
C ILE A 271 -18.28 1.78 -13.70
N PHE A 272 -18.54 2.52 -14.79
CA PHE A 272 -19.10 3.87 -14.74
C PHE A 272 -20.42 4.01 -13.95
N PRO A 273 -21.41 3.10 -14.08
CA PRO A 273 -22.68 3.24 -13.37
C PRO A 273 -22.54 3.21 -11.84
N GLY A 274 -21.53 2.50 -11.33
CA GLY A 274 -21.26 2.38 -9.89
C GLY A 274 -20.43 3.52 -9.30
N ALA A 275 -19.88 4.40 -10.14
CA ALA A 275 -18.99 5.47 -9.72
C ALA A 275 -19.76 6.73 -9.26
N ASP A 276 -19.19 7.46 -8.30
CA ASP A 276 -19.69 8.79 -7.88
C ASP A 276 -19.46 9.84 -8.98
N PRO A 277 -20.20 10.98 -8.99
CA PRO A 277 -20.12 11.98 -10.06
C PRO A 277 -18.70 12.49 -10.37
N SER A 278 -17.90 12.77 -9.34
CA SER A 278 -16.50 13.22 -9.57
C SER A 278 -15.64 12.17 -10.27
N VAL A 279 -15.81 10.89 -9.93
CA VAL A 279 -15.11 9.78 -10.57
C VAL A 279 -15.62 9.59 -12.00
N ARG A 280 -16.93 9.71 -12.23
CA ARG A 280 -17.52 9.66 -13.57
C ARG A 280 -16.90 10.69 -14.50
N GLY A 281 -16.70 11.93 -14.04
CA GLY A 281 -16.01 12.96 -14.82
C GLY A 281 -14.62 12.52 -15.26
N ASP A 282 -13.80 12.03 -14.33
CA ASP A 282 -12.44 11.52 -14.61
C ASP A 282 -12.46 10.32 -15.57
N LEU A 283 -13.43 9.40 -15.45
CA LEU A 283 -13.59 8.27 -16.36
C LEU A 283 -13.96 8.70 -17.80
N LEU A 284 -14.82 9.73 -17.95
CA LEU A 284 -15.17 10.27 -19.27
C LEU A 284 -13.96 10.95 -19.92
N HIS A 285 -13.16 11.67 -19.12
CA HIS A 285 -11.90 12.25 -19.60
C HIS A 285 -10.99 11.15 -20.19
N VAL A 286 -10.82 10.03 -19.48
CA VAL A 286 -10.04 8.88 -19.96
C VAL A 286 -10.63 8.27 -21.24
N LEU A 287 -11.95 8.20 -21.38
CA LEU A 287 -12.57 7.77 -22.65
C LEU A 287 -12.22 8.70 -23.81
N GLY A 288 -12.19 10.02 -23.59
CA GLY A 288 -11.75 11.00 -24.57
C GLY A 288 -10.27 10.86 -24.96
N GLU A 289 -9.41 10.50 -23.99
CA GLU A 289 -7.99 10.23 -24.26
C GLU A 289 -7.74 8.87 -24.93
N SER A 290 -8.69 7.93 -24.85
CA SER A 290 -8.55 6.63 -25.51
C SER A 290 -8.51 6.72 -27.05
N LYS A 291 -8.94 7.85 -27.63
CA LYS A 291 -9.09 8.08 -29.08
C LYS A 291 -9.84 6.95 -29.79
N ASN A 292 -10.78 6.29 -29.08
CA ASN A 292 -11.57 5.19 -29.59
C ASN A 292 -13.01 5.64 -29.88
N PRO A 293 -13.42 5.76 -31.17
CA PRO A 293 -14.77 6.16 -31.55
C PRO A 293 -15.88 5.23 -31.01
N ALA A 294 -15.54 4.00 -30.58
CA ALA A 294 -16.50 3.10 -29.95
C ALA A 294 -17.12 3.66 -28.66
N ALA A 295 -16.49 4.66 -28.02
CA ALA A 295 -17.04 5.32 -26.85
C ALA A 295 -18.17 6.31 -27.17
N LEU A 296 -18.30 6.78 -28.43
CA LEU A 296 -19.25 7.84 -28.81
C LEU A 296 -20.71 7.51 -28.43
N SER A 297 -21.17 6.28 -28.72
CA SER A 297 -22.54 5.86 -28.39
C SER A 297 -22.82 5.90 -26.89
N PHE A 298 -21.82 5.57 -26.07
CA PHE A 298 -21.94 5.64 -24.61
C PHE A 298 -21.94 7.09 -24.12
N LEU A 299 -21.09 7.96 -24.67
CA LEU A 299 -21.05 9.38 -24.31
C LEU A 299 -22.37 10.09 -24.66
N GLU A 300 -22.97 9.77 -25.81
CA GLU A 300 -24.29 10.26 -26.21
C GLU A 300 -25.40 9.82 -25.25
N GLU A 301 -25.33 8.58 -24.73
CA GLU A 301 -26.24 8.07 -23.71
C GLU A 301 -26.07 8.85 -22.40
N VAL A 302 -24.84 9.00 -21.91
CA VAL A 302 -24.54 9.76 -20.68
C VAL A 302 -25.05 11.19 -20.78
N MET A 303 -24.88 11.87 -21.91
CA MET A 303 -25.41 13.23 -22.11
C MET A 303 -26.94 13.32 -21.99
N GLN A 304 -27.68 12.25 -22.30
CA GLN A 304 -29.14 12.20 -22.25
C GLN A 304 -29.66 11.78 -20.88
N THR A 305 -28.98 10.85 -20.21
CA THR A 305 -29.47 10.23 -18.97
C THR A 305 -28.93 10.88 -17.71
N GLU A 306 -27.75 11.50 -17.77
CA GLU A 306 -27.10 12.06 -16.59
C GLU A 306 -27.74 13.38 -16.17
N THR A 307 -27.92 13.54 -14.86
CA THR A 307 -28.54 14.73 -14.26
C THR A 307 -27.50 15.74 -13.78
N ASP A 308 -26.31 15.26 -13.44
CA ASP A 308 -25.18 16.11 -13.04
C ASP A 308 -24.67 16.93 -14.22
N SER A 309 -24.50 18.24 -14.03
CA SER A 309 -24.02 19.14 -15.08
C SER A 309 -22.55 18.98 -15.40
N GLU A 310 -21.71 18.71 -14.39
CA GLU A 310 -20.26 18.57 -14.56
C GLU A 310 -19.95 17.28 -15.32
N VAL A 311 -20.67 16.20 -15.02
CA VAL A 311 -20.52 14.91 -15.74
C VAL A 311 -20.94 15.04 -17.20
N ARG A 312 -22.01 15.79 -17.50
CA ARG A 312 -22.43 16.03 -18.90
C ARG A 312 -21.44 16.91 -19.66
N GLU A 313 -20.83 17.88 -19.01
CA GLU A 313 -19.77 18.71 -19.59
C GLU A 313 -18.54 17.85 -19.94
N ALA A 314 -18.09 17.01 -19.01
CA ALA A 314 -17.01 16.05 -19.24
C ALA A 314 -17.32 15.07 -20.40
N ALA A 315 -18.57 14.62 -20.52
CA ALA A 315 -18.99 13.77 -21.65
C ALA A 315 -18.88 14.50 -22.99
N ASN A 316 -19.31 15.77 -23.05
CA ASN A 316 -19.20 16.58 -24.26
C ASN A 316 -17.74 16.84 -24.65
N GLU A 317 -16.87 17.20 -23.70
CA GLU A 317 -15.43 17.36 -23.94
C GLU A 317 -14.79 16.06 -24.47
N ALA A 318 -15.18 14.92 -23.90
CA ALA A 318 -14.71 13.62 -24.36
C ALA A 318 -15.17 13.33 -25.80
N MET A 319 -16.41 13.68 -26.17
CA MET A 319 -16.89 13.53 -27.55
C MET A 319 -16.12 14.40 -28.53
N GLU A 320 -15.85 15.66 -28.18
CA GLU A 320 -15.06 16.58 -29.02
C GLU A 320 -13.66 16.04 -29.30
N LYS A 321 -13.05 15.33 -28.33
CA LYS A 321 -11.75 14.67 -28.50
C LYS A 321 -11.76 13.45 -29.42
N LEU A 322 -12.93 12.88 -29.71
CA LEU A 322 -13.12 11.66 -30.51
C LEU A 322 -13.62 11.93 -31.94
N MET A 323 -14.04 13.16 -32.23
CA MET A 323 -14.49 13.63 -33.55
C MET A 323 -13.35 14.13 -34.42
#